data_AF-A0A1M3EWZ3-F1
#
_entry.id   AF-A0A1M3EWZ3-F1
#
_cell.length_a   1.000
_cell.length_b   1.000
_cell.length_c   1.000
_cell.angle_alpha   90.00
_cell.angle_beta   90.00
_cell.angle_gamma   90.00
#
_symmetry.space_group_name_H-M   'P 1'
#
loop_
_entity.id
_entity.type
_entity.pdbx_description
1 polymer ?
#
loop_
_entity_poly.entity_id
_entity_poly.type
_entity_poly.pdbx_seq_one_letter_code
_entity_poly.pdbx_strand_id
1 'polypeptide(L)' 'MLRETLSAAQSAIAASPYTERRPEHVARLGVLIDALDVLRPLGPNGKHGDLHTSSCGCQAVQP' A
#
# COMPACT_ATOMS: atom_id res chain seq x y z
N MET A 1 0.35 -4.66 -6.56
CA MET A 1 1.02 -3.68 -7.43
C MET A 1 0.84 -2.26 -6.91
N LEU A 2 -0.39 -1.72 -6.78
CA LEU A 2 -0.59 -0.34 -6.29
C LEU A 2 0.04 -0.08 -4.92
N ARG A 3 -0.19 -0.95 -3.92
CA ARG A 3 0.40 -0.85 -2.58
C ARG A 3 1.93 -0.79 -2.61
N GLU A 4 2.56 -1.71 -3.36
CA GLU A 4 4.00 -1.75 -3.59
C GLU A 4 4.53 -0.50 -4.31
N THR A 5 3.82 0.00 -5.32
CA THR A 5 4.17 1.24 -6.02
C THR A 5 4.15 2.43 -5.06
N LEU A 6 3.14 2.52 -4.19
CA LEU A 6 3.05 3.58 -3.19
C LEU A 6 4.13 3.44 -2.10
N SER A 7 4.44 2.22 -1.67
CA SER A 7 5.52 1.96 -0.72
C SER A 7 6.90 2.35 -1.28
N ALA A 8 7.17 2.03 -2.55
CA ALA A 8 8.38 2.47 -3.23
C ALA A 8 8.44 3.99 -3.35
N ALA A 9 7.33 4.65 -3.70
CA ALA A 9 7.24 6.10 -3.77
C ALA A 9 7.46 6.77 -2.39
N GLN A 10 6.85 6.24 -1.33
CA GLN A 10 7.04 6.72 0.04
C GLN A 10 8.50 6.64 0.46
N SER A 11 9.17 5.52 0.15
CA SER A 11 10.59 5.32 0.43
C SER A 11 11.48 6.30 -0.35
N ALA A 12 11.20 6.50 -1.64
CA ALA A 12 11.94 7.44 -2.48
C ALA A 12 11.77 8.90 -1.99
N ILE A 13 10.56 9.29 -1.58
CA ILE A 13 10.29 10.64 -1.04
C ILE A 13 10.95 10.81 0.33
N ALA A 14 10.94 9.79 1.19
CA ALA A 14 11.62 9.83 2.48
C ALA A 14 13.14 10.01 2.33
N ALA A 15 13.74 9.42 1.29
CA ALA A 15 15.15 9.59 0.94
C ALA A 15 15.47 10.86 0.13
N SER A 16 14.45 11.62 -0.29
CA SER A 16 14.63 12.79 -1.15
C SER A 16 15.40 13.91 -0.42
N PRO A 17 16.33 14.60 -1.11
CA PRO A 17 17.02 15.77 -0.57
C PRO A 17 16.08 16.98 -0.40
N TYR A 18 14.93 16.99 -1.08
CA TYR A 18 13.89 18.00 -0.87
C TYR A 18 13.22 17.80 0.48
N THR A 19 13.32 18.80 1.36
CA THR A 19 12.81 18.74 2.73
C THR A 19 11.42 19.35 2.87
N GLU A 20 11.07 20.30 2.00
CA GLU A 20 9.78 20.97 2.03
C GLU A 20 8.65 19.98 1.77
N ARG A 21 7.69 19.92 2.70
CA ARG A 21 6.54 19.01 2.67
C ARG A 21 6.84 17.51 2.63
N ARG A 22 8.11 17.07 2.66
CA ARG A 22 8.49 15.65 2.77
C ARG A 22 7.72 14.89 3.88
N PRO A 23 7.64 15.38 5.13
CA PRO A 23 6.88 14.68 6.17
C PRO A 23 5.38 14.59 5.83
N GLU A 24 4.80 15.62 5.21
CA GLU A 24 3.40 15.61 4.76
C GLU A 24 3.16 14.55 3.67
N HIS A 25 4.05 14.46 2.69
CA HIS A 25 3.93 13.47 1.61
C HIS A 25 4.12 12.04 2.10
N VAL A 26 5.11 11.80 2.97
CA VAL A 26 5.32 10.49 3.59
C VAL A 26 4.10 10.07 4.40
N ALA A 27 3.53 10.98 5.19
CA ALA A 27 2.33 10.71 5.99
C ALA A 27 1.10 10.41 5.10
N ARG A 28 0.85 11.20 4.06
CA ARG A 28 -0.26 10.97 3.12
C ARG A 28 -0.15 9.63 2.41
N LEU A 29 1.05 9.25 1.95
CA LEU A 29 1.27 7.94 1.33
C LEU A 29 1.06 6.80 2.33
N GLY A 30 1.45 6.99 3.60
CA GLY A 30 1.20 6.02 4.66
C GLY A 30 -0.28 5.71 4.83
N VAL A 31 -1.12 6.76 4.92
CA VAL A 31 -2.58 6.60 5.03
C VAL A 31 -3.17 5.80 3.87
N LEU A 32 -2.67 6.02 2.64
CA LEU A 32 -3.14 5.27 1.47
C LEU A 32 -2.69 3.81 1.51
N ILE A 33 -1.46 3.54 1.97
CA ILE A 33 -0.95 2.17 2.14
C ILE A 33 -1.78 1.45 3.21
N ASP A 34 -2.07 2.08 4.34
CA ASP A 34 -2.88 1.50 5.41
C ASP A 34 -4.29 1.16 4.92
N ALA A 35 -4.90 2.06 4.15
CA ALA A 35 -6.21 1.79 3.54
C ALA A 35 -6.15 0.60 2.57
N LEU A 36 -5.08 0.49 1.79
CA LEU A 36 -4.87 -0.67 0.92
C LEU A 36 -4.64 -1.95 1.72
N ASP A 37 -3.90 -1.92 2.82
CA ASP A 37 -3.65 -3.10 3.65
C ASP A 37 -4.94 -3.56 4.36
N VAL A 38 -5.88 -2.65 4.68
CA VAL A 38 -7.23 -3.02 5.16
C VAL A 38 -8.07 -3.66 4.05
N LEU A 39 -8.09 -3.06 2.85
CA LEU A 39 -8.90 -3.58 1.74
C LEU A 39 -8.31 -4.88 1.16
N ARG A 40 -6.99 -4.99 1.21
CA ARG A 40 -6.18 -5.97 0.50
C ARG A 40 -5.09 -6.53 1.44
N PRO A 41 -5.47 -7.24 2.51
CA PRO A 41 -4.54 -7.69 3.53
C PRO A 41 -3.47 -8.62 2.96
N LEU A 42 -2.23 -8.39 3.37
CA LEU A 42 -1.10 -9.24 3.05
C LEU A 42 -0.96 -10.32 4.12
N GLY A 43 -0.56 -11.52 3.70
CA GLY A 43 -0.21 -12.62 4.58
C GLY A 43 1.17 -12.43 5.23
N PRO A 44 1.56 -13.35 6.11
CA PRO A 44 2.83 -13.29 6.85
C PRO A 44 4.07 -13.24 5.95
N ASN A 45 3.95 -13.66 4.70
CA ASN A 45 5.00 -13.64 3.68
C ASN A 45 4.99 -12.37 2.82
N GLY A 46 4.17 -11.37 3.16
CA GLY A 46 4.00 -10.14 2.39
C GLY A 46 3.21 -10.31 1.08
N LYS A 47 2.58 -11.47 0.85
CA LYS A 47 1.75 -11.73 -0.32
C LYS A 47 0.28 -11.72 0.06
N HIS A 48 -0.57 -11.20 -0.81
CA HIS A 48 -2.03 -11.25 -0.66
C HIS A 48 -2.54 -12.68 -0.46
N GLY A 49 -2.12 -13.65 -1.29
CA GLY A 49 -2.64 -15.02 -1.23
C GLY A 49 -4.15 -15.07 -1.47
N ASP A 50 -4.88 -15.77 -0.61
CA ASP A 50 -6.36 -15.81 -0.56
C ASP A 50 -6.95 -14.88 0.52
N LEU A 51 -6.16 -13.95 1.06
CA LEU A 51 -6.59 -13.04 2.11
C LEU A 51 -7.38 -11.88 1.51
N HIS A 52 -8.65 -12.13 1.22
CA HIS A 52 -9.56 -11.15 0.66
C HIS A 52 -10.46 -10.55 1.73
N THR A 53 -10.79 -9.27 1.58
CA THR A 53 -11.94 -8.66 2.25
C THR A 53 -13.14 -8.58 1.32
N SER A 54 -14.34 -8.40 1.88
CA SER A 54 -15.57 -8.16 1.10
C SER A 54 -15.49 -6.91 0.20
N SER A 55 -14.53 -6.03 0.45
CA SER A 55 -14.26 -4.79 -0.29
C SER A 55 -12.99 -4.83 -1.14
N CYS A 56 -12.32 -5.98 -1.27
CA CYS A 56 -11.06 -6.16 -2.02
C CYS A 56 -11.13 -5.71 -3.48
N GLY A 57 -12.32 -5.77 -4.10
CA GLY A 57 -12.50 -5.53 -5.53
C GLY A 57 -11.86 -6.61 -6.43
N CYS A 58 -11.29 -7.64 -5.82
CA CYS A 58 -10.68 -8.79 -6.46
C CYS A 58 -11.81 -9.69 -6.97
N GLN A 59 -11.89 -9.95 -8.28
CA GLN A 59 -12.84 -10.95 -8.80
C GLN A 59 -12.47 -12.29 -8.16
N ALA A 60 -13.41 -12.89 -7.40
CA ALA A 60 -13.23 -14.24 -6.88
C ALA A 60 -12.90 -15.14 -8.06
N VAL A 61 -11.73 -15.78 -8.02
CA VAL A 61 -11.31 -16.74 -9.04
C VAL A 61 -12.43 -17.79 -9.13
N GLN A 62 -13.14 -17.82 -10.25
CA GLN A 62 -14.15 -18.84 -10.49
C GLN A 62 -13.45 -20.21 -10.60
N PRO A 63 -14.08 -21.27 -10.04
CA PRO A 63 -13.48 -22.60 -9.90
C PRO A 63 -13.06 -23.23 -11.23
#